data_AF-A0AAE9AI36-F1
#
_entry.id   AF-A0AAE9AI36-F1
#
_cell.length_a   1.000
_cell.length_b   1.000
_cell.length_c   1.000
_cell.angle_alpha   90.00
_cell.angle_beta   90.00
_cell.angle_gamma   90.00
#
_symmetry.space_group_name_H-M   'P 1'
#
loop_
_entity.id
_entity.type
_entity.pdbx_description
1 polymer ?
#
loop_
_entity_poly.entity_id
_entity_poly.type
_entity_poly.pdbx_seq_one_letter_code
_entity_poly.pdbx_strand_id
1 'polypeptide(L)' 'MKTLLLLATLFIGAYAQFTSNGQAAILNVHNTLRSKIAQGKYVAKGTTKPAGNNILKMKWDTATATSA' A
#
# COMPACT_ATOMS: atom_id res chain seq x y z
N MET A 1 -11.09 19.11 -26.28
CA MET A 1 -10.68 19.81 -25.04
C MET A 1 -11.11 19.06 -23.78
N LYS A 2 -12.39 18.71 -23.60
CA LYS A 2 -12.88 17.95 -22.41
C LYS A 2 -12.20 16.58 -22.20
N THR A 3 -11.94 15.84 -23.27
CA THR A 3 -11.23 14.54 -23.23
C THR A 3 -9.75 14.67 -22.85
N LEU A 4 -9.08 15.74 -23.31
CA LEU A 4 -7.69 16.03 -22.92
C LEU A 4 -7.59 16.37 -21.43
N LEU A 5 -8.56 17.13 -20.91
CA LEU A 5 -8.60 17.51 -19.49
C LEU A 5 -8.80 16.29 -18.58
N LEU A 6 -9.70 15.37 -18.98
CA LEU A 6 -9.95 14.12 -18.27
C LEU A 6 -8.72 13.20 -18.24
N LEU A 7 -8.00 13.06 -19.36
CA LEU A 7 -6.75 12.29 -19.40
C LEU A 7 -5.70 12.90 -18.45
N ALA A 8 -5.51 14.22 -18.50
CA ALA A 8 -4.56 14.90 -17.61
C ALA A 8 -4.85 14.66 -16.12
N THR A 9 -6.13 14.69 -15.71
CA THR A 9 -6.50 14.42 -14.31
C THR A 9 -6.23 12.99 -13.86
N LEU A 10 -6.37 11.99 -14.75
CA LEU A 10 -6.09 10.58 -14.44
C LEU A 10 -4.59 10.33 -14.26
N PHE A 11 -3.76 10.90 -15.14
CA PHE A 11 -2.31 10.79 -15.02
C PHE A 11 -1.80 11.46 -13.74
N ILE A 12 -2.24 12.68 -13.42
CA ILE A 12 -1.82 13.39 -12.20
C ILE A 12 -2.21 12.60 -10.93
N GLY A 13 -3.38 11.96 -10.92
CA GLY A 13 -3.83 11.14 -9.78
C GLY A 13 -2.93 9.94 -9.49
N ALA A 14 -2.47 9.24 -10.53
CA ALA A 14 -1.55 8.11 -10.39
C ALA A 14 -0.17 8.55 -9.88
N TYR A 15 0.38 9.65 -10.42
CA TYR A 15 1.68 10.18 -9.99
C TYR A 15 1.62 10.79 -8.57
N ALA A 16 0.49 11.37 -8.16
CA ALA A 16 0.31 11.93 -6.82
C ALA A 16 0.33 10.83 -5.72
N GLN A 17 -0.04 9.60 -6.05
CA GLN A 17 -0.08 8.49 -5.10
C GLN A 17 1.32 8.06 -4.62
N PHE A 18 2.37 8.29 -5.42
CA PHE A 18 3.75 7.91 -5.10
C PHE A 18 4.65 9.09 -4.72
N THR A 19 4.09 10.20 -4.25
CA THR A 19 4.85 11.21 -3.50
C THR A 19 5.50 10.60 -2.25
N SER A 20 6.54 11.21 -1.69
CA SER A 20 7.19 10.70 -0.46
C SER A 20 6.20 10.40 0.68
N ASN A 21 5.21 11.28 0.88
CA ASN A 21 4.14 11.08 1.85
C ASN A 21 3.21 9.92 1.47
N GLY A 22 2.88 9.77 0.18
CA GLY A 22 2.10 8.65 -0.34
C GLY A 22 2.83 7.31 -0.15
N GLN A 23 4.12 7.25 -0.47
CA GLN A 23 4.97 6.07 -0.25
C GLN A 23 5.00 5.67 1.23
N ALA A 24 5.20 6.65 2.12
CA ALA A 24 5.19 6.43 3.56
C ALA A 24 3.82 5.93 4.05
N ALA A 25 2.73 6.49 3.55
CA ALA A 25 1.38 6.06 3.90
C ALA A 25 1.11 4.62 3.43
N ILE A 26 1.49 4.27 2.20
CA ILE A 26 1.37 2.91 1.65
C ILE A 26 2.16 1.93 2.52
N LEU A 27 3.43 2.21 2.82
CA LEU A 27 4.25 1.36 3.68
C LEU A 27 3.65 1.21 5.07
N ASN A 28 3.12 2.29 5.65
CA ASN A 28 2.58 2.27 7.00
C ASN A 28 1.32 1.41 7.08
N VAL A 29 0.38 1.55 6.13
CA VAL A 29 -0.84 0.73 6.07
C VAL A 29 -0.48 -0.76 5.94
N HIS A 30 0.41 -1.10 5.02
CA HIS A 30 0.80 -2.50 4.79
C HIS A 30 1.56 -3.09 5.98
N ASN A 31 2.52 -2.36 6.54
CA ASN A 31 3.27 -2.85 7.69
C ASN A 31 2.42 -2.94 8.96
N THR A 32 1.43 -2.06 9.13
CA THR A 32 0.44 -2.16 10.21
C THR A 32 -0.39 -3.43 10.07
N LEU A 33 -0.89 -3.73 8.87
CA LEU A 33 -1.61 -4.98 8.60
C LEU A 33 -0.72 -6.20 8.87
N ARG A 34 0.50 -6.22 8.32
CA ARG A 34 1.46 -7.32 8.52
C ARG A 34 1.79 -7.52 10.00
N SER A 35 1.91 -6.45 10.79
CA SER A 35 2.10 -6.52 12.24
C SER A 35 0.90 -7.15 12.96
N LYS A 36 -0.33 -6.77 12.60
CA LYS A 36 -1.55 -7.39 13.16
C LYS A 36 -1.61 -8.89 12.86
N ILE A 37 -1.19 -9.31 11.66
CA ILE A 37 -1.11 -10.74 11.30
C ILE A 37 -0.03 -11.44 12.13
N ALA A 38 1.18 -10.86 12.22
CA ALA A 38 2.27 -11.44 12.99
C ALA A 38 1.91 -11.63 14.47
N GLN A 39 1.09 -10.74 15.03
CA GLN A 39 0.62 -10.82 16.42
C GLN A 39 -0.62 -11.70 16.62
N GLY A 40 -1.20 -12.28 15.56
CA GLY A 40 -2.44 -13.05 15.66
C GLY A 40 -3.66 -12.20 16.02
N LYS A 41 -3.63 -10.90 15.72
CA LYS A 41 -4.71 -9.94 16.01
C LYS A 41 -5.56 -9.59 14.79
N TYR A 42 -5.22 -10.14 13.63
CA TYR A 42 -5.93 -9.87 12.39
C TYR A 42 -7.19 -10.73 12.29
N VAL A 43 -8.35 -10.10 12.08
CA VAL A 43 -9.65 -10.77 11.88
C VAL A 43 -10.06 -10.64 10.43
N ALA A 44 -10.34 -11.77 9.77
CA ALA A 44 -10.86 -11.81 8.41
C ALA A 44 -12.18 -12.57 8.40
N LYS A 45 -13.26 -11.91 7.93
CA LYS A 45 -14.62 -12.48 7.87
C LYS A 45 -15.08 -13.09 9.21
N GLY A 46 -14.79 -12.41 10.32
CA GLY A 46 -15.15 -12.87 11.67
C GLY A 46 -14.22 -13.92 12.28
N THR A 47 -13.22 -14.41 11.54
CA THR A 47 -12.24 -15.39 12.05
C THR A 47 -10.91 -14.72 12.34
N THR A 48 -10.44 -14.80 13.58
CA THR A 48 -9.09 -14.40 13.96
C THR A 48 -8.07 -15.33 13.32
N LYS A 49 -7.08 -14.76 12.63
CA LYS A 49 -5.98 -15.50 12.03
C LYS A 49 -4.90 -15.77 13.09
N PRO A 50 -4.28 -16.97 13.08
CA PRO A 50 -3.20 -17.29 14.01
C PRO A 50 -2.01 -16.36 13.81
N ALA A 51 -1.17 -16.23 14.85
CA ALA A 51 0.07 -15.48 14.78
C ALA A 51 0.99 -16.06 13.69
N GLY A 52 1.44 -15.19 12.78
CA GLY A 52 2.37 -15.57 11.73
C GLY A 52 3.84 -15.42 12.16
N ASN A 53 4.66 -16.41 11.83
CA ASN A 53 6.12 -16.34 12.03
C ASN A 53 6.82 -15.78 10.78
N ASN A 54 7.99 -15.17 10.97
CA ASN A 54 8.86 -14.65 9.89
C ASN A 54 8.19 -13.64 8.93
N ILE A 55 7.21 -12.85 9.42
CA ILE A 55 6.59 -11.79 8.62
C ILE A 55 7.52 -10.57 8.57
N LEU A 56 8.19 -10.39 7.43
CA LEU A 56 9.13 -9.29 7.22
C LEU A 56 8.45 -7.92 7.12
N LYS A 57 9.14 -6.87 7.57
CA LYS A 57 8.72 -5.48 7.33
C LYS A 57 9.02 -5.08 5.88
N MET A 58 8.03 -4.53 5.19
CA MET A 58 8.19 -4.00 3.84
C MET A 58 8.99 -2.69 3.85
N LYS A 59 9.81 -2.51 2.82
CA LYS A 59 10.50 -1.26 2.49
C LYS A 59 10.06 -0.82 1.10
N TRP A 60 10.15 0.48 0.84
CA TRP A 60 9.87 1.00 -0.49
C TRP A 60 10.95 0.53 -1.45
N ASP A 61 10.54 0.15 -2.66
CA ASP A 61 11.44 -0.19 -3.75
C ASP A 61 11.01 0.57 -5.01
N THR A 62 11.92 1.41 -5.52
CA THR A 62 11.61 2.30 -6.64
C THR A 62 11.41 1.55 -7.95
N ALA A 63 12.12 0.44 -8.16
CA ALA A 63 11.98 -0.36 -9.37
C ALA A 63 10.57 -0.98 -9.45
N THR A 64 10.12 -1.60 -8.36
CA THR A 64 8.76 -2.15 -8.22
C THR A 64 7.70 -1.07 -8.39
N ALA A 65 7.89 0.11 -7.78
CA ALA A 65 6.96 1.23 -7.89
C ALA A 65 6.87 1.79 -9.32
N THR A 66 7.97 1.78 -10.07
CA THR A 66 7.98 2.27 -11.45
C THR A 66 7.20 1.36 -12.40
N SER A 67 7.13 0.06 -12.10
CA SER A 67 6.41 -0.94 -12.89
C SER A 67 4.98 -1.24 -12.42
N ALA A 68 4.53 -0.60 -11.34
CA ALA A 68 3.20 -0.80 -10.74
C ALA A 68 2.11 0.02 -11.45
#